data_AF-A0A9D6CWM0-F1
#
_entry.id   AF-A0A9D6CWM0-F1
#
_cell.length_a   1.000
_cell.length_b   1.000
_cell.length_c   1.000
_cell.angle_alpha   90.00
_cell.angle_beta   90.00
_cell.angle_gamma   90.00
#
_symmetry.space_group_name_H-M   'P 1'
#
loop_
_entity.id
_entity.type
_entity.pdbx_description
1 polymer ?
#
loop_
_entity_poly.entity_id
_entity_poly.type
_entity_poly.pdbx_seq_one_letter_code
_entity_poly.pdbx_strand_id
1 'polypeptide(L)'
;MSRKTETHKRLQKRFHAFVRDMKLTPAQAAALCGMTVDYINGLPDTLLDDLPEVVEHRMRLVAHIHEQLDMMCDSRKEVYEWMTTKHGVFGGKTPLNYLLESPFAEEALISLSDYLDHYIYRMW
;
A
#
# COMPACT_ATOMS: atom_id res chain seq x y z
N MET A 1 -31.66 -0.64 -2.58
CA MET A 1 -30.27 -1.04 -2.24
C MET A 1 -29.89 -0.41 -0.91
N SER A 2 -29.25 -1.17 -0.01
CA SER A 2 -28.78 -0.64 1.28
C SER A 2 -27.60 0.31 1.06
N ARG A 3 -27.48 1.38 1.88
CA ARG A 3 -26.32 2.31 1.87
C ARG A 3 -24.98 1.57 2.02
N LYS A 4 -24.97 0.42 2.71
CA LYS A 4 -23.78 -0.42 2.90
C LYS A 4 -23.28 -1.03 1.59
N THR A 5 -24.18 -1.58 0.79
CA THR A 5 -23.88 -2.18 -0.51
C THR A 5 -23.32 -1.16 -1.52
N GLU A 6 -23.74 0.10 -1.44
CA GLU A 6 -23.20 1.16 -2.30
C GLU A 6 -21.79 1.59 -1.89
N THR A 7 -21.53 1.70 -0.58
CA THR A 7 -20.21 2.04 -0.03
C THR A 7 -19.17 0.97 -0.38
N HIS A 8 -19.54 -0.32 -0.25
CA HIS A 8 -18.69 -1.45 -0.64
C HIS A 8 -18.31 -1.40 -2.12
N LYS A 9 -19.29 -1.19 -3.02
CA LYS A 9 -19.04 -1.09 -4.47
C LYS A 9 -18.11 0.07 -4.83
N ARG A 10 -18.22 1.21 -4.13
CA ARG A 10 -17.32 2.35 -4.31
C ARG A 10 -15.90 2.02 -3.87
N LEU A 11 -15.74 1.38 -2.70
CA LEU A 11 -14.44 0.95 -2.20
C LEU A 11 -13.77 -0.06 -3.15
N GLN A 12 -14.51 -1.08 -3.59
CA GLN A 12 -14.02 -2.09 -4.54
C GLN A 12 -13.53 -1.44 -5.84
N LYS A 13 -14.30 -0.50 -6.39
CA LYS A 13 -13.90 0.26 -7.59
C LYS A 13 -12.62 1.07 -7.36
N ARG A 14 -12.50 1.76 -6.22
CA ARG A 14 -11.30 2.52 -5.85
C ARG A 14 -10.09 1.62 -5.65
N PHE A 15 -10.27 0.47 -5.02
CA PHE A 15 -9.21 -0.50 -4.82
C PHE A 15 -8.69 -1.06 -6.15
N HIS A 16 -9.58 -1.44 -7.08
CA HIS A 16 -9.14 -1.90 -8.40
C HIS A 16 -8.38 -0.81 -9.19
N ALA A 17 -8.82 0.45 -9.09
CA ALA A 17 -8.08 1.56 -9.67
C ALA A 17 -6.68 1.69 -9.03
N PHE A 18 -6.61 1.64 -7.69
CA PHE A 18 -5.35 1.68 -6.95
C PHE A 18 -4.38 0.54 -7.32
N VAL A 19 -4.83 -0.71 -7.40
CA VAL A 19 -4.01 -1.85 -7.83
C VAL A 19 -3.37 -1.59 -9.19
N ARG A 20 -4.18 -1.10 -10.14
CA ARG A 20 -3.72 -0.79 -11.50
C ARG A 20 -2.75 0.38 -11.50
N ASP A 21 -3.08 1.46 -10.81
CA ASP A 21 -2.34 2.72 -10.84
C ASP A 21 -0.97 2.56 -10.14
N MET A 22 -0.91 1.74 -9.08
CA MET A 22 0.32 1.37 -8.37
C MET A 22 1.05 0.18 -9.02
N LYS A 23 0.48 -0.44 -10.07
CA LYS A 23 0.99 -1.66 -10.73
C LYS A 23 1.29 -2.82 -9.77
N LEU A 24 0.50 -2.94 -8.71
CA LEU A 24 0.59 -4.03 -7.75
C LEU A 24 -0.20 -5.25 -8.25
N THR A 25 0.16 -6.45 -7.78
CA THR A 25 -0.78 -7.57 -7.86
C THR A 25 -1.90 -7.37 -6.83
N PRO A 26 -3.13 -7.89 -7.08
CA PRO A 26 -4.20 -7.82 -6.10
C PRO A 26 -3.81 -8.36 -4.72
N ALA A 27 -2.98 -9.40 -4.67
CA ALA A 27 -2.47 -9.99 -3.43
C ALA A 27 -1.54 -9.04 -2.66
N GLN A 28 -0.61 -8.37 -3.35
CA GLN A 28 0.27 -7.37 -2.71
C GLN A 28 -0.52 -6.17 -2.20
N ALA A 29 -1.43 -5.64 -3.01
CA ALA A 29 -2.26 -4.51 -2.60
C ALA A 29 -3.16 -4.86 -1.41
N ALA A 30 -3.71 -6.08 -1.38
CA ALA A 30 -4.51 -6.56 -0.25
C ALA A 30 -3.65 -6.67 1.02
N ALA A 31 -2.46 -7.28 0.92
CA ALA A 31 -1.53 -7.40 2.04
C ALA A 31 -1.10 -6.02 2.59
N LEU A 32 -0.76 -5.05 1.73
CA LEU A 32 -0.40 -3.69 2.14
C LEU A 32 -1.55 -2.94 2.82
N CYS A 33 -2.78 -3.19 2.38
CA CYS A 33 -3.97 -2.64 3.03
C CYS A 33 -4.40 -3.44 4.27
N GLY A 34 -3.69 -4.53 4.60
CA GLY A 34 -4.00 -5.46 5.69
C GLY A 34 -5.36 -6.14 5.55
N MET A 35 -5.68 -6.57 4.33
CA MET A 35 -6.87 -7.34 3.99
C MET A 35 -6.50 -8.60 3.21
N THR A 36 -7.46 -9.53 3.08
CA THR A 36 -7.32 -10.69 2.18
C THR A 36 -7.84 -10.34 0.78
N VAL A 37 -7.41 -11.07 -0.26
CA VAL A 37 -7.94 -10.86 -1.63
C VAL A 37 -9.44 -11.14 -1.69
N ASP A 38 -9.93 -12.11 -0.90
CA ASP A 38 -11.34 -12.47 -0.80
C ASP A 38 -12.21 -11.33 -0.24
N TYR A 39 -11.61 -10.47 0.60
CA TYR A 39 -12.26 -9.25 1.12
C TYR A 39 -12.81 -8.38 0.00
N ILE A 40 -12.08 -8.30 -1.11
CA ILE A 40 -12.34 -7.40 -2.25
C ILE A 40 -13.31 -8.04 -3.24
N ASN A 41 -13.35 -9.36 -3.26
CA ASN A 41 -14.19 -10.13 -4.17
C ASN A 41 -15.55 -10.52 -3.56
N GLY A 42 -15.73 -10.38 -2.25
CA GLY A 42 -17.06 -10.43 -1.62
C GLY A 42 -17.10 -11.05 -0.23
N LEU A 43 -16.72 -10.29 0.79
CA LEU A 43 -17.15 -10.61 2.15
C LEU A 43 -18.62 -10.22 2.38
N PRO A 44 -19.33 -10.92 3.29
CA PRO A 44 -20.67 -10.53 3.70
C PRO A 44 -20.69 -9.16 4.38
N ASP A 45 -21.78 -8.41 4.14
CA ASP A 45 -21.98 -7.01 4.54
C ASP A 45 -21.82 -6.72 6.06
N THR A 46 -21.72 -7.75 6.89
CA THR A 46 -21.67 -7.68 8.36
C THR A 46 -20.29 -7.35 8.94
N LEU A 47 -19.23 -7.31 8.13
CA LEU A 47 -17.84 -7.02 8.56
C LEU A 47 -17.35 -5.63 8.11
N LEU A 48 -18.24 -4.77 7.59
CA LEU A 48 -17.86 -3.57 6.82
C LEU A 48 -17.82 -2.26 7.60
N ASP A 49 -18.12 -2.25 8.90
CA ASP A 49 -18.41 -0.97 9.58
C ASP A 49 -17.15 -0.15 9.92
N ASP A 50 -16.01 -0.77 10.25
CA ASP A 50 -14.74 -0.06 10.56
C ASP A 50 -13.60 -0.30 9.55
N LEU A 51 -13.69 -1.35 8.72
CA LEU A 51 -12.63 -1.69 7.76
C LEU A 51 -12.43 -0.68 6.61
N PRO A 52 -13.47 -0.03 6.04
CA PRO A 52 -13.29 0.87 4.90
C PRO A 52 -12.34 2.04 5.18
N GLU A 53 -12.38 2.61 6.38
CA GLU A 53 -11.55 3.77 6.73
C GLU A 53 -10.07 3.38 6.88
N VAL A 54 -9.79 2.26 7.57
CA VAL A 54 -8.42 1.73 7.73
C VAL A 54 -7.81 1.39 6.38
N VAL A 55 -8.60 0.77 5.49
CA VAL A 55 -8.17 0.45 4.13
C VAL A 55 -7.88 1.71 3.33
N GLU A 56 -8.79 2.68 3.32
CA GLU A 56 -8.58 3.93 2.59
C GLU A 56 -7.41 4.75 3.15
N HIS A 57 -7.16 4.67 4.47
CA HIS A 57 -5.97 5.26 5.07
C HIS A 57 -4.69 4.60 4.55
N ARG A 58 -4.62 3.28 4.55
CA ARG A 58 -3.44 2.54 4.06
C ARG A 58 -3.21 2.71 2.56
N MET A 59 -4.28 2.77 1.75
CA MET A 59 -4.17 3.11 0.33
C MET A 59 -3.53 4.48 0.12
N ARG A 60 -3.88 5.47 0.98
CA ARG A 60 -3.25 6.81 0.93
C ARG A 60 -1.77 6.76 1.31
N LEU A 61 -1.39 5.99 2.34
CA LEU A 61 0.02 5.81 2.69
C LEU A 61 0.83 5.16 1.56
N VAL A 62 0.30 4.11 0.93
CA VAL A 62 0.98 3.47 -0.22
C VAL A 62 1.11 4.42 -1.40
N ALA A 63 0.06 5.20 -1.70
CA ALA A 63 0.12 6.21 -2.75
C ALA A 63 1.19 7.28 -2.44
N HIS A 64 1.27 7.73 -1.18
CA HIS A 64 2.27 8.70 -0.75
C HIS A 64 3.71 8.15 -0.89
N ILE A 65 3.96 6.91 -0.49
CA ILE A 65 5.26 6.24 -0.69
C ILE A 65 5.62 6.17 -2.18
N HIS A 66 4.64 5.89 -3.04
CA HIS A 66 4.85 5.91 -4.49
C HIS A 66 5.24 7.30 -5.01
N GLU A 67 4.61 8.37 -4.51
CA GLU A 67 4.97 9.75 -4.85
C GLU A 67 6.40 10.08 -4.40
N GLN A 68 6.77 9.71 -3.17
CA GLN A 68 8.13 9.87 -2.66
C GLN A 68 9.16 9.15 -3.53
N LEU A 69 8.86 7.91 -3.94
CA LEU A 69 9.73 7.14 -4.84
C LEU A 69 9.83 7.77 -6.23
N ASP A 70 8.73 8.31 -6.77
CA ASP A 70 8.74 9.02 -8.06
C ASP A 70 9.52 10.36 -7.98
N MET A 71 9.71 10.94 -6.80
CA MET A 71 10.62 12.08 -6.58
C MET A 71 12.09 11.67 -6.49
N MET A 72 12.36 10.43 -6.07
CA MET A 72 13.72 9.92 -5.88
C MET A 72 14.28 9.19 -7.10
N CYS A 73 13.42 8.62 -7.94
CA CYS A 73 13.79 7.78 -9.05
C CYS A 73 13.36 8.41 -10.38
N ASP A 74 14.22 8.34 -11.39
CA ASP A 74 13.95 8.93 -12.71
C ASP A 74 12.99 8.08 -13.54
N SER A 75 12.79 6.82 -13.14
CA SER A 75 11.92 5.90 -13.86
C SER A 75 11.23 4.89 -12.95
N ARG A 76 10.08 4.38 -13.42
CA ARG A 76 9.39 3.26 -12.78
C ARG A 76 10.24 1.99 -12.67
N LYS A 77 11.22 1.82 -13.56
CA LYS A 77 12.16 0.69 -13.51
C LYS A 77 13.06 0.83 -12.27
N GLU A 78 13.57 2.03 -12.02
CA GLU A 78 14.36 2.34 -10.83
C GLU A 78 13.54 2.21 -9.54
N VAL A 79 12.28 2.67 -9.53
CA VAL A 79 11.37 2.46 -8.40
C VAL A 79 11.25 0.97 -8.08
N TYR A 80 11.02 0.13 -9.11
CA TYR A 80 10.94 -1.31 -8.94
C TYR A 80 12.27 -1.92 -8.45
N GLU A 81 13.39 -1.55 -9.06
CA GLU A 81 14.72 -2.00 -8.64
C GLU A 81 14.99 -1.61 -7.18
N TRP A 82 14.65 -0.40 -6.77
CA TRP A 82 14.81 0.07 -5.40
C TRP A 82 13.95 -0.73 -4.41
N MET A 83 12.67 -0.95 -4.74
CA MET A 83 11.71 -1.73 -3.93
C MET A 83 12.03 -3.23 -3.84
N THR A 84 12.86 -3.74 -4.76
CA THR A 84 13.29 -5.15 -4.82
C THR A 84 14.76 -5.35 -4.48
N THR A 85 15.51 -4.29 -4.21
CA THR A 85 16.88 -4.35 -3.72
C THR A 85 16.87 -4.46 -2.20
N LYS A 86 17.83 -5.19 -1.62
CA LYS A 86 17.95 -5.32 -0.16
C LYS A 86 18.55 -4.06 0.44
N HIS A 87 17.97 -3.56 1.53
CA HIS A 87 18.54 -2.44 2.28
C HIS A 87 18.83 -2.86 3.72
N GLY A 88 19.98 -2.42 4.24
CA GLY A 88 20.39 -2.73 5.62
C GLY A 88 19.40 -2.20 6.66
N VAL A 89 18.77 -1.06 6.40
CA VAL A 89 17.77 -0.44 7.29
C VAL A 89 16.52 -1.30 7.48
N PHE A 90 16.20 -2.18 6.53
CA PHE A 90 15.08 -3.13 6.62
C PHE A 90 15.55 -4.53 7.05
N GLY A 91 16.65 -4.61 7.81
CA GLY A 91 17.20 -5.88 8.29
C GLY A 91 17.73 -6.77 7.16
N GLY A 92 18.20 -6.18 6.06
CA GLY A 92 18.66 -6.91 4.88
C GLY A 92 17.54 -7.48 4.00
N LYS A 93 16.28 -7.08 4.26
CA LYS A 93 15.15 -7.36 3.38
C LYS A 93 15.02 -6.30 2.29
N THR A 94 14.21 -6.62 1.28
CA THR A 94 13.73 -5.61 0.32
C THR A 94 12.62 -4.79 0.99
N PRO A 95 12.40 -3.52 0.61
CA PRO A 95 11.32 -2.69 1.14
C PRO A 95 9.98 -3.38 0.92
N LEU A 96 9.77 -3.98 -0.26
CA LEU A 96 8.55 -4.73 -0.55
C LEU A 96 8.35 -5.92 0.40
N ASN A 97 9.38 -6.74 0.66
CA ASN A 97 9.26 -7.87 1.58
C ASN A 97 9.09 -7.40 3.02
N TYR A 98 9.76 -6.32 3.42
CA TYR A 98 9.58 -5.71 4.74
C TYR A 98 8.12 -5.32 4.98
N LEU A 99 7.48 -4.68 4.00
CA LEU A 99 6.07 -4.33 4.08
C LEU A 99 5.15 -5.56 4.11
N LEU A 100 5.39 -6.53 3.23
CA LEU A 100 4.52 -7.72 3.08
C LEU A 100 4.62 -8.71 4.25
N GLU A 101 5.78 -8.80 4.90
CA GLU A 101 6.01 -9.71 6.03
C GLU A 101 5.74 -9.05 7.40
N SER A 102 5.43 -7.74 7.43
CA SER A 102 5.19 -7.05 8.70
C SER A 102 3.86 -7.48 9.32
N PRO A 103 3.84 -7.91 10.59
CA PRO A 103 2.58 -8.11 11.32
C PRO A 103 1.84 -6.79 11.58
N PHE A 104 2.53 -5.66 11.44
CA PHE A 104 2.01 -4.30 11.62
C PHE A 104 2.19 -3.51 10.30
N ALA A 105 1.30 -3.75 9.33
CA ALA A 105 1.42 -3.20 7.98
C ALA A 105 1.48 -1.66 7.96
N GLU A 106 0.70 -1.00 8.81
CA GLU A 106 0.64 0.46 8.88
C GLU A 106 1.92 1.08 9.44
N GLU A 107 2.44 0.55 10.55
CA GLU A 107 3.71 1.00 11.12
C GLU A 107 4.87 0.82 10.13
N ALA A 108 4.85 -0.27 9.34
CA ALA A 108 5.85 -0.52 8.32
C ALA A 108 5.73 0.48 7.15
N LEU A 109 4.52 0.84 6.73
CA LEU A 109 4.28 1.89 5.72
C LEU A 109 4.77 3.25 6.22
N ILE A 110 4.43 3.63 7.45
CA ILE A 110 4.88 4.89 8.07
C ILE A 110 6.41 4.91 8.16
N SER A 111 7.02 3.84 8.67
CA SER A 111 8.48 3.75 8.80
C SER A 111 9.21 3.86 7.46
N LEU A 112 8.66 3.27 6.39
CA LEU A 112 9.21 3.43 5.05
C LEU A 112 9.04 4.86 4.55
N SER A 113 7.87 5.47 4.77
CA SER A 113 7.60 6.85 4.37
C SER A 113 8.54 7.85 5.07
N ASP A 114 8.73 7.72 6.38
CA ASP A 114 9.67 8.53 7.17
C ASP A 114 11.11 8.38 6.66
N TYR A 115 11.51 7.15 6.30
CA TYR A 115 12.82 6.89 5.73
C TYR A 115 13.01 7.56 4.37
N LEU A 116 12.00 7.48 3.50
CA LEU A 116 12.03 8.13 2.19
C LEU A 116 12.06 9.65 2.31
N ASP A 117 11.26 10.23 3.20
CA ASP A 117 11.30 11.67 3.49
C ASP A 117 12.69 12.10 3.92
N HIS A 118 13.29 11.41 4.90
CA HIS A 118 14.64 11.71 5.36
C HIS A 118 15.68 11.61 4.23
N TYR A 119 15.50 10.67 3.30
CA TYR A 119 16.37 10.52 2.15
C TYR A 119 16.18 11.65 1.12
N ILE A 120 14.93 12.02 0.81
CA ILE A 120 14.58 13.13 -0.08
C ILE A 120 15.15 14.44 0.46
N TYR A 121 14.94 14.75 1.74
CA TYR A 121 15.47 15.97 2.37
C TYR A 121 17.00 16.08 2.37
N ARG A 122 17.73 14.96 2.25
CA ARG A 122 19.20 14.96 2.19
C ARG A 122 19.76 15.13 0.78
N MET A 123 18.94 14.96 -0.26
CA MET A 123 19.37 15.13 -1.65
C MET A 123 19.22 16.58 -2.15
N TRP A 124 18.51 17.43 -1.40
CA TRP A 124 18.26 18.84 -1.67
C TRP A 124 19.00 19.72 -0.66
#